data_AF-A0A522D4J4-F1
#
_entry.id   AF-A0A522D4J4-F1
#
_cell.length_a   1.000
_cell.length_b   1.000
_cell.length_c   1.000
_cell.angle_alpha   90.00
_cell.angle_beta   90.00
_cell.angle_gamma   90.00
#
_symmetry.space_group_name_H-M   'P 1'
#
loop_
_entity.id
_entity.type
_entity.pdbx_description
1 polymer ?
#
loop_
_entity_poly.entity_id
_entity_poly.type
_entity_poly.pdbx_seq_one_letter_code
_entity_poly.pdbx_strand_id
1 'polypeptide(L)'
;MRAGLIIATLAACVGLSRGAAAGADVNLYLLSRVEAKDALTLADVARVETAGELADTLRALVLPARLSEDGYIDRTELSALVARATEESVFIYGNAVRVYARLPRPEERCAEIPEMVVQAGDGVSVVIYNRTITLEIPGSALQDGRVGDTIQVRVKNNRTLKGKIVDKKLVELSL
;
A
#
# COMPACT_ATOMS: atom_id res chain seq x y z
N MET A 1 -84.96 31.20 -22.70
CA MET A 1 -83.50 31.47 -22.83
C MET A 1 -82.78 30.28 -22.18
N ARG A 2 -82.34 29.29 -22.99
CA ARG A 2 -80.92 29.01 -23.34
C ARG A 2 -80.04 28.91 -22.08
N ALA A 3 -79.62 27.73 -21.60
CA ALA A 3 -78.70 26.72 -22.15
C ALA A 3 -77.32 26.82 -21.45
N GLY A 4 -76.78 25.67 -21.05
CA GLY A 4 -75.37 25.46 -20.65
C GLY A 4 -75.09 25.77 -19.18
N LEU A 5 -74.24 25.06 -18.46
CA LEU A 5 -73.10 24.26 -18.92
C LEU A 5 -72.72 23.31 -17.77
N ILE A 6 -72.78 22.00 -18.02
CA ILE A 6 -72.21 20.96 -17.16
C ILE A 6 -70.69 20.98 -17.40
N ILE A 7 -69.90 21.29 -16.37
CA ILE A 7 -68.45 21.04 -16.40
C ILE A 7 -68.17 19.89 -15.45
N ALA A 8 -68.17 18.69 -16.03
CA ALA A 8 -67.56 17.50 -15.44
C ALA A 8 -66.04 17.68 -15.49
N THR A 9 -65.42 18.01 -14.36
CA THR A 9 -63.96 18.05 -14.27
C THR A 9 -63.45 16.61 -14.14
N LEU A 10 -63.04 16.07 -15.29
CA LEU A 10 -62.31 14.83 -15.44
C LEU A 10 -61.07 14.86 -14.53
N ALA A 11 -61.09 14.11 -13.42
CA ALA A 11 -59.89 13.82 -12.66
C ALA A 11 -59.01 12.93 -13.55
N ALA A 12 -58.00 13.55 -14.17
CA ALA A 12 -56.99 12.85 -14.93
C ALA A 12 -56.27 11.87 -13.98
N CYS A 13 -56.56 10.58 -14.14
CA CYS A 13 -55.70 9.52 -13.66
C CYS A 13 -54.33 9.71 -14.32
N VAL A 14 -53.45 10.45 -13.65
CA VAL A 14 -52.02 10.44 -13.93
C VAL A 14 -51.58 9.02 -13.60
N GLY A 15 -51.56 8.20 -14.65
CA GLY A 15 -50.94 6.89 -14.62
C GLY A 15 -49.49 7.10 -14.23
N LEU A 16 -49.20 6.85 -12.96
CA LEU A 16 -47.87 6.46 -12.51
C LEU A 16 -47.56 5.16 -13.23
N SER A 17 -47.04 5.27 -14.45
CA SER A 17 -46.27 4.20 -15.07
C SER A 17 -45.05 3.99 -14.17
N ARG A 18 -45.24 3.16 -13.16
CA ARG A 18 -44.18 2.48 -12.43
C ARG A 18 -43.49 1.65 -13.49
N GLY A 19 -42.48 2.23 -14.14
CA GLY A 19 -41.63 1.50 -15.06
C GLY A 19 -41.24 0.22 -14.35
N ALA A 20 -41.52 -0.91 -14.99
CA ALA A 20 -41.01 -2.18 -14.51
C ALA A 20 -39.50 -2.00 -14.43
N ALA A 21 -38.99 -1.78 -13.23
CA ALA A 21 -37.58 -1.95 -12.94
C ALA A 21 -37.35 -3.41 -13.32
N ALA A 22 -36.73 -3.62 -14.48
CA ALA A 22 -36.23 -4.92 -14.85
C ALA A 22 -35.32 -5.30 -13.69
N GLY A 23 -35.77 -6.23 -12.84
CA GLY A 23 -35.03 -6.65 -11.66
C GLY A 23 -33.62 -7.04 -12.12
N ALA A 24 -32.66 -6.20 -11.78
CA ALA A 24 -31.31 -6.32 -12.26
C ALA A 24 -30.59 -7.24 -11.28
N ASP A 25 -30.67 -8.54 -11.53
CA ASP A 25 -29.96 -9.53 -10.73
C ASP A 25 -28.48 -9.13 -10.61
N VAL A 26 -28.01 -9.05 -9.37
CA VAL A 26 -26.62 -8.73 -9.04
C VAL A 26 -25.87 -10.02 -8.83
N ASN A 27 -24.97 -10.34 -9.75
CA ASN A 27 -24.10 -11.51 -9.66
C ASN A 27 -22.73 -11.08 -9.15
N LEU A 28 -22.30 -11.65 -8.03
CA LEU A 28 -21.02 -11.38 -7.38
C LEU A 28 -20.16 -12.64 -7.41
N TYR A 29 -19.00 -12.58 -8.05
CA TYR A 29 -18.06 -13.70 -8.08
C TYR A 29 -16.86 -13.38 -7.20
N LEU A 30 -16.79 -14.02 -6.03
CA LEU A 30 -15.73 -13.77 -5.05
C LEU A 30 -14.37 -14.22 -5.58
N LEU A 31 -13.35 -13.40 -5.39
CA LEU A 31 -11.97 -13.76 -5.67
C LEU A 31 -11.44 -14.68 -4.57
N SER A 32 -10.45 -15.52 -4.88
CA SER A 32 -9.88 -16.44 -3.88
C SER A 32 -9.05 -15.73 -2.80
N ARG A 33 -8.44 -14.60 -3.15
CA ARG A 33 -7.56 -13.83 -2.27
C ARG A 33 -7.42 -12.39 -2.73
N VAL A 34 -7.17 -11.49 -1.79
CA VAL A 34 -6.90 -10.07 -2.02
C VAL A 34 -5.78 -9.58 -1.09
N GLU A 35 -4.98 -8.63 -1.57
CA GLU A 35 -3.98 -7.96 -0.75
C GLU A 35 -4.67 -6.90 0.12
N ALA A 36 -4.31 -6.85 1.41
CA ALA A 36 -4.83 -5.86 2.34
C ALA A 36 -4.43 -4.44 1.88
N LYS A 37 -5.41 -3.52 1.88
CA LYS A 37 -5.25 -2.10 1.58
C LYS A 37 -5.95 -1.28 2.67
N ASP A 38 -5.62 0.01 2.76
CA ASP A 38 -6.24 0.93 3.72
C ASP A 38 -7.78 1.00 3.55
N ALA A 39 -8.25 0.92 2.31
CA ALA A 39 -9.67 0.84 1.97
C ALA A 39 -9.88 -0.21 0.87
N LEU A 40 -10.47 -1.35 1.25
CA LEU A 40 -10.91 -2.37 0.30
C LEU A 40 -12.26 -1.97 -0.29
N THR A 41 -12.45 -2.20 -1.58
CA THR A 41 -13.72 -2.00 -2.28
C THR A 41 -14.31 -3.34 -2.73
N LEU A 42 -15.62 -3.37 -3.02
CA LEU A 42 -16.28 -4.59 -3.51
C LEU A 42 -15.61 -5.11 -4.78
N ALA A 43 -15.12 -4.21 -5.64
CA ALA A 43 -14.38 -4.57 -6.85
C ALA A 43 -13.03 -5.25 -6.58
N ASP A 44 -12.40 -4.99 -5.42
CA ASP A 44 -11.15 -5.65 -5.02
C ASP A 44 -11.38 -7.10 -4.59
N VAL A 45 -12.58 -7.43 -4.10
CA VAL A 45 -12.89 -8.72 -3.48
C VAL A 45 -13.79 -9.61 -4.36
N ALA A 46 -14.55 -9.01 -5.28
CA ALA A 46 -15.48 -9.71 -6.13
C ALA A 46 -15.63 -9.05 -7.51
N ARG A 47 -15.87 -9.86 -8.54
CA ARG A 47 -16.33 -9.38 -9.83
C ARG A 47 -17.85 -9.13 -9.77
N VAL A 48 -18.24 -7.89 -10.06
CA VAL A 48 -19.65 -7.45 -10.04
C VAL A 48 -20.23 -7.46 -11.46
N GLU A 49 -21.26 -8.26 -11.67
CA GLU A 49 -22.05 -8.33 -12.89
C GLU A 49 -23.51 -7.96 -12.60
N THR A 50 -23.91 -6.79 -13.06
CA THR A 50 -25.28 -6.27 -12.96
C THR A 50 -25.53 -5.28 -14.10
N ALA A 51 -26.79 -4.99 -14.39
CA ALA A 51 -27.17 -4.07 -15.44
C ALA A 51 -27.23 -2.61 -14.94
N GLY A 52 -26.82 -1.67 -15.80
CA GLY A 52 -26.98 -0.23 -15.56
C GLY A 52 -25.97 0.39 -14.59
N GLU A 53 -26.33 1.57 -14.07
CA GLU A 53 -25.47 2.42 -13.22
C GLU A 53 -25.21 1.82 -11.82
N LEU A 54 -25.98 0.80 -11.44
CA LEU A 54 -25.80 0.07 -10.18
C LEU A 54 -24.43 -0.62 -10.10
N ALA A 55 -23.90 -1.06 -11.25
CA ALA A 55 -22.61 -1.76 -11.31
C ALA A 55 -21.47 -0.90 -10.75
N ASP A 56 -21.43 0.38 -11.10
CA ASP A 56 -20.35 1.28 -10.67
C ASP A 56 -20.50 1.69 -9.22
N THR A 57 -21.75 1.87 -8.76
CA THR A 57 -22.06 2.11 -7.35
C THR A 57 -21.62 0.94 -6.47
N LEU A 58 -21.94 -0.29 -6.88
CA LEU A 58 -21.55 -1.50 -6.15
C LEU A 58 -20.04 -1.71 -6.18
N ARG A 59 -19.38 -1.51 -7.32
CA ARG A 59 -17.91 -1.63 -7.42
C ARG A 59 -17.17 -0.66 -6.50
N ALA A 60 -17.69 0.56 -6.37
CA ALA A 60 -17.12 1.61 -5.51
C ALA A 60 -17.45 1.43 -4.02
N LEU A 61 -18.26 0.44 -3.65
CA LEU A 61 -18.68 0.20 -2.26
C LEU A 61 -17.47 -0.17 -1.39
N VAL A 62 -17.16 0.68 -0.41
CA VAL A 62 -16.04 0.47 0.51
C VAL A 62 -16.42 -0.55 1.58
N LEU A 63 -15.57 -1.56 1.78
CA LEU A 63 -15.71 -2.54 2.84
C LEU A 63 -15.21 -1.97 4.18
N PRO A 64 -16.00 -2.09 5.25
CA PRO A 64 -15.53 -1.75 6.59
C PRO A 64 -14.32 -2.60 7.01
N ALA A 65 -13.31 -1.98 7.64
CA ALA A 65 -12.08 -2.64 8.07
C ALA A 65 -12.32 -3.87 8.98
N ARG A 66 -13.41 -3.84 9.77
CA ARG A 66 -13.83 -4.95 10.65
C ARG A 66 -14.07 -6.27 9.90
N LEU A 67 -14.42 -6.21 8.61
CA LEU A 67 -14.68 -7.40 7.80
C LEU A 67 -13.39 -8.14 7.39
N SER A 68 -12.23 -7.54 7.60
CA SER A 68 -10.94 -8.16 7.25
C SER A 68 -10.04 -8.40 8.47
N GLU A 69 -10.56 -8.23 9.69
CA GLU A 69 -9.79 -8.38 10.94
C GLU A 69 -9.33 -9.82 11.18
N ASP A 70 -10.12 -10.81 10.78
CA ASP A 70 -9.80 -12.24 10.92
C ASP A 70 -9.03 -12.80 9.70
N GLY A 71 -8.77 -11.95 8.69
CA GLY A 71 -8.10 -12.32 7.45
C GLY A 71 -9.02 -12.98 6.41
N TYR A 72 -10.33 -13.01 6.62
CA TYR A 72 -11.30 -13.55 5.67
C TYR A 72 -12.51 -12.63 5.55
N ILE A 73 -12.99 -12.40 4.33
CA ILE A 73 -14.28 -11.74 4.10
C ILE A 73 -15.24 -12.80 3.61
N ASP A 74 -16.27 -13.12 4.39
CA ASP A 74 -17.17 -14.22 4.08
C ASP A 74 -18.40 -13.79 3.25
N ARG A 75 -19.10 -14.80 2.71
CA ARG A 75 -20.32 -14.58 1.91
C ARG A 75 -21.43 -13.89 2.69
N THR A 76 -21.58 -14.19 3.98
CA THR A 76 -22.67 -13.69 4.82
C THR A 76 -22.49 -12.19 5.09
N GLU A 77 -21.26 -11.79 5.40
CA GLU A 77 -20.84 -10.41 5.62
C GLU A 77 -21.01 -9.56 4.36
N LEU A 78 -20.54 -10.08 3.21
CA LEU A 78 -20.72 -9.44 1.91
C LEU A 78 -22.20 -9.32 1.54
N SER A 79 -22.99 -10.36 1.77
CA SER A 79 -24.44 -10.32 1.53
C SER A 79 -25.12 -9.24 2.36
N ALA A 80 -24.80 -9.15 3.66
CA ALA A 80 -25.35 -8.14 4.55
C ALA A 80 -24.92 -6.72 4.16
N LEU A 81 -23.71 -6.55 3.65
CA LEU A 81 -23.21 -5.26 3.17
C LEU A 81 -23.91 -4.83 1.88
N VAL A 82 -24.01 -5.72 0.90
CA VAL A 82 -24.61 -5.42 -0.41
C VAL A 82 -26.12 -5.20 -0.30
N ALA A 83 -26.81 -5.93 0.57
CA ALA A 83 -28.24 -5.74 0.84
C ALA A 83 -28.58 -4.36 1.42
N ARG A 84 -27.60 -3.61 1.93
CA ARG A 84 -27.77 -2.21 2.36
C ARG A 84 -27.63 -1.20 1.22
N ALA A 85 -27.01 -1.61 0.11
CA ALA A 85 -26.71 -0.76 -1.03
C ALA A 85 -27.69 -0.95 -2.20
N THR A 86 -28.44 -2.06 -2.25
CA THR A 86 -29.40 -2.36 -3.30
C THR A 86 -30.62 -3.13 -2.78
N GLU A 87 -31.77 -2.92 -3.42
CA GLU A 87 -33.00 -3.71 -3.21
C GLU A 87 -33.12 -4.88 -4.19
N GLU A 88 -32.18 -5.01 -5.12
CA GLU A 88 -32.15 -6.07 -6.13
C GLU A 88 -31.76 -7.45 -5.56
N SER A 89 -32.10 -8.51 -6.28
CA SER A 89 -31.69 -9.87 -5.92
C SER A 89 -30.18 -10.04 -6.07
N VAL A 90 -29.50 -10.52 -5.02
CA VAL A 90 -28.04 -10.69 -5.00
C VAL A 90 -27.67 -12.18 -4.97
N PHE A 91 -26.91 -12.62 -5.97
CA PHE A 91 -26.36 -13.96 -6.08
C PHE A 91 -24.84 -13.89 -5.86
N ILE A 92 -24.34 -14.52 -4.79
CA ILE A 92 -22.91 -14.55 -4.47
C ILE A 92 -22.34 -15.93 -4.72
N TYR A 93 -21.37 -16.01 -5.62
CA TYR A 93 -20.63 -17.20 -6.01
C TYR A 93 -19.26 -17.21 -5.33
N GLY A 94 -19.01 -18.25 -4.54
CA GLY A 94 -17.83 -18.36 -3.68
C GLY A 94 -18.20 -18.37 -2.20
N ASN A 95 -17.25 -18.79 -1.36
CA ASN A 95 -17.49 -18.92 0.09
C ASN A 95 -16.90 -17.75 0.89
N ALA A 96 -15.63 -17.44 0.65
CA ALA A 96 -14.91 -16.36 1.33
C ALA A 96 -13.70 -15.91 0.51
N VAL A 97 -13.25 -14.69 0.77
CA VAL A 97 -12.04 -14.09 0.18
C VAL A 97 -10.97 -14.00 1.26
N ARG A 98 -9.79 -14.56 1.02
CA ARG A 98 -8.67 -14.46 1.96
C ARG A 98 -7.97 -13.11 1.82
N VAL A 99 -7.91 -12.33 2.89
CA VAL A 99 -7.17 -11.07 2.96
C VAL A 99 -5.77 -11.37 3.49
N TYR A 100 -4.73 -11.03 2.72
CA TYR A 100 -3.35 -11.17 3.17
C TYR A 100 -2.66 -9.82 3.22
N ALA A 101 -1.98 -9.55 4.32
CA ALA A 101 -1.04 -8.45 4.38
C ALA A 101 0.23 -8.87 3.63
N ARG A 102 0.61 -8.10 2.62
CA ARG A 102 1.98 -8.17 2.13
C ARG A 102 2.83 -7.57 3.23
N LEU A 103 3.54 -8.42 3.98
CA LEU A 103 4.60 -7.93 4.85
C LEU A 103 5.48 -7.02 3.99
N PRO A 104 5.75 -5.77 4.41
CA PRO A 104 6.69 -4.95 3.69
C PRO A 104 7.94 -5.82 3.58
N ARG A 105 8.38 -6.08 2.35
CA ARG A 105 9.77 -6.49 2.18
C ARG A 105 10.55 -5.41 2.93
N PRO A 106 11.60 -5.75 3.70
CA PRO A 106 12.53 -4.73 4.14
C PRO A 106 13.10 -4.12 2.87
N GLU A 107 12.38 -3.14 2.32
CA GLU A 107 12.86 -2.21 1.35
C GLU A 107 14.13 -1.68 1.98
N GLU A 108 15.22 -1.87 1.25
CA GLU A 108 16.46 -1.14 1.44
C GLU A 108 16.07 0.25 1.88
N ARG A 109 16.25 0.53 3.17
CA ARG A 109 16.23 1.90 3.64
C ARG A 109 17.15 2.58 2.66
N CYS A 110 16.62 3.47 1.83
CA CYS A 110 17.42 4.55 1.29
C CYS A 110 18.02 5.17 2.54
N ALA A 111 19.22 4.71 2.90
CA ALA A 111 19.99 5.28 3.96
C ALA A 111 20.15 6.72 3.50
N GLU A 112 19.41 7.61 4.17
CA GLU A 112 19.73 9.01 4.23
C GLU A 112 21.25 9.09 4.23
N ILE A 113 21.81 9.60 3.14
CA ILE A 113 23.26 9.67 2.92
C ILE A 113 23.81 10.31 4.19
N PRO A 114 24.54 9.57 5.05
CA PRO A 114 24.93 10.14 6.31
C PRO A 114 25.87 11.30 6.02
N GLU A 115 25.61 12.39 6.74
CA GLU A 115 26.51 13.54 6.88
C GLU A 115 27.95 13.06 6.97
N MET A 116 28.87 13.81 6.36
CA MET A 116 30.31 13.52 6.31
C MET A 116 30.79 12.86 7.61
N VAL A 117 31.28 11.64 7.47
CA VAL A 117 31.50 10.73 8.60
C VAL A 117 32.90 10.93 9.19
N VAL A 118 33.83 11.42 8.38
CA VAL A 118 35.20 11.76 8.77
C VAL A 118 35.58 13.09 8.14
N GLN A 119 36.11 14.02 8.93
CA GLN A 119 36.66 15.30 8.44
C GLN A 119 38.19 15.27 8.36
N ALA A 120 38.77 16.08 7.48
CA ALA A 120 40.21 16.28 7.39
C ALA A 120 40.76 16.83 8.72
N GLY A 121 41.69 16.11 9.32
CA GLY A 121 42.25 16.41 10.64
C GLY A 121 41.70 15.52 11.77
N ASP A 122 40.61 14.79 11.55
CA ASP A 122 40.05 13.90 12.57
C ASP A 122 40.96 12.72 12.88
N GLY A 123 41.01 12.34 14.16
CA GLY A 123 41.67 11.12 14.61
C GLY A 123 40.86 9.88 14.23
N VAL A 124 41.48 8.97 13.48
CA VAL A 124 40.88 7.72 12.98
C VAL A 124 41.74 6.52 13.37
N SER A 125 41.10 5.38 13.64
CA SER A 125 41.75 4.08 13.83
C SER A 125 41.82 3.35 12.50
N VAL A 126 43.02 3.02 12.07
CA VAL A 126 43.27 2.25 10.86
C VAL A 126 43.41 0.78 11.24
N VAL A 127 42.56 -0.08 10.70
CA VAL A 127 42.60 -1.52 10.93
C VAL A 127 43.17 -2.22 9.69
N ILE A 128 44.24 -3.00 9.90
CA ILE A 128 44.86 -3.82 8.87
C ILE A 128 44.56 -5.28 9.19
N TYR A 129 43.87 -5.96 8.27
CA TYR A 129 43.63 -7.39 8.34
C TYR A 129 44.66 -8.15 7.51
N ASN A 130 45.49 -8.97 8.16
CA ASN A 130 46.37 -9.91 7.45
C ASN A 130 46.20 -11.31 8.03
N ARG A 131 45.27 -12.09 7.45
CA ARG A 131 44.92 -13.53 7.62
C ARG A 131 44.84 -14.09 9.05
N THR A 132 45.80 -13.79 9.91
CA THR A 132 45.94 -14.27 11.29
C THR A 132 46.06 -13.11 12.30
N ILE A 133 46.32 -11.87 11.85
CA ILE A 133 46.56 -10.72 12.75
C ILE A 133 45.72 -9.51 12.31
N THR A 134 45.06 -8.88 13.28
CA THR A 134 44.39 -7.58 13.14
C THR A 134 45.24 -6.53 13.84
N LEU A 135 45.74 -5.55 13.08
CA LEU A 135 46.56 -4.46 13.62
C LEU A 135 45.75 -3.16 13.60
N GLU A 136 45.55 -2.56 14.76
CA GLU A 136 44.92 -1.24 14.90
C GLU A 136 46.00 -0.16 15.10
N ILE A 137 46.04 0.81 14.21
CA ILE A 137 47.00 1.92 14.23
C ILE A 137 46.24 3.25 14.29
N PRO A 138 46.49 4.10 15.29
CA PRO A 138 45.92 5.44 15.30
C PRO A 138 46.57 6.33 14.24
N GLY A 139 45.74 7.09 13.52
CA GLY A 139 46.17 8.05 12.51
C GLY A 139 45.24 9.26 12.43
N SER A 140 45.53 10.18 11.51
CA SER A 140 44.71 11.36 11.24
C SER A 140 44.27 11.37 9.78
N ALA A 141 42.99 11.60 9.52
CA ALA A 141 42.46 11.72 8.17
C ALA A 141 43.02 12.99 7.49
N LEU A 142 43.41 12.89 6.22
CA LEU A 142 43.88 14.03 5.43
C LEU A 142 42.80 14.56 4.47
N GLN A 143 41.69 13.83 4.33
CA GLN A 143 40.62 14.12 3.40
C GLN A 143 39.28 13.83 4.09
N ASP A 144 38.28 14.63 3.76
CA ASP A 144 36.91 14.36 4.14
C ASP A 144 36.38 13.15 3.35
N GLY A 145 35.57 12.32 3.99
CA GLY A 145 35.03 11.14 3.34
C GLY A 145 33.77 10.61 3.99
N ARG A 146 32.98 9.89 3.19
CA ARG A 146 31.79 9.16 3.63
C ARG A 146 32.10 7.68 3.80
N VAL A 147 31.22 6.95 4.47
CA VAL A 147 31.34 5.49 4.57
C VAL A 147 31.38 4.89 3.17
N GLY A 148 32.42 4.11 2.91
CA GLY A 148 32.68 3.50 1.60
C GLY A 148 33.70 4.25 0.75
N ASP A 149 34.01 5.51 1.04
CA ASP A 149 35.02 6.27 0.30
C ASP A 149 36.44 5.83 0.68
N THR A 150 37.35 5.97 -0.27
CA THR A 150 38.78 5.74 -0.04
C THR A 150 39.46 7.05 0.31
N ILE A 151 39.91 7.19 1.56
CA ILE A 151 40.59 8.40 2.05
C ILE A 151 42.06 8.14 2.36
N GLN A 152 42.85 9.21 2.35
CA GLN A 152 44.24 9.19 2.81
C GLN A 152 44.33 9.48 4.30
N VAL A 153 45.04 8.64 5.03
CA VAL A 153 45.27 8.75 6.47
C VAL A 153 46.77 8.85 6.75
N ARG A 154 47.17 9.76 7.65
CA ARG A 154 48.55 9.92 8.13
C ARG A 154 48.73 9.18 9.46
N VAL A 155 49.65 8.21 9.51
CA VAL A 155 49.98 7.45 10.72
C VAL A 155 51.25 7.98 11.41
N LYS A 156 51.52 7.51 12.64
CA LYS A 156 52.54 8.02 13.60
C LYS A 156 54.01 8.11 13.11
N ASN A 157 54.33 7.69 11.88
CA ASN A 157 55.68 7.83 11.29
C ASN A 157 55.68 8.71 10.02
N ASN A 158 54.74 9.65 9.92
CA ASN A 158 54.51 10.51 8.76
C ASN A 158 54.27 9.75 7.43
N ARG A 159 53.89 8.48 7.52
CA ARG A 159 53.49 7.65 6.37
C ARG A 159 52.02 7.89 6.05
N THR A 160 51.69 7.95 4.76
CA THR A 160 50.33 8.09 4.26
C THR A 160 49.81 6.75 3.75
N LEU A 161 48.64 6.33 4.23
CA LEU A 161 47.97 5.10 3.84
C LEU A 161 46.62 5.43 3.19
N LYS A 162 46.19 4.65 2.19
CA LYS A 162 44.89 4.80 1.52
C LYS A 162 43.97 3.68 1.95
N GLY A 163 42.91 3.99 2.68
CA GLY A 163 41.98 2.97 3.18
C GLY A 163 40.53 3.37 2.97
N LYS A 164 39.65 2.37 3.03
CA LYS A 164 38.21 2.53 2.86
C LYS A 164 37.57 2.81 4.22
N ILE A 165 36.72 3.84 4.30
CA ILE A 165 35.98 4.14 5.53
C ILE A 165 34.90 3.08 5.72
N VAL A 166 34.91 2.38 6.85
CA VAL A 166 33.90 1.37 7.19
C VAL A 166 32.92 1.92 8.23
N ASP A 167 33.39 2.76 9.15
CA ASP A 167 32.57 3.36 10.21
C ASP A 167 33.11 4.74 10.65
N LYS A 168 32.41 5.43 11.57
CA LYS A 168 32.63 6.82 12.04
C LYS A 168 34.07 7.20 12.37
N LYS A 169 34.94 6.25 12.70
CA LYS A 169 36.39 6.47 12.92
C LYS A 169 37.24 5.27 12.50
N LEU A 170 36.70 4.35 11.69
CA LEU A 170 37.36 3.10 11.34
C LEU A 170 37.66 3.08 9.85
N VAL A 171 38.94 2.97 9.52
CA VAL A 171 39.43 2.89 8.15
C VAL A 171 40.07 1.53 7.94
N GLU A 172 39.57 0.77 6.98
CA GLU A 172 40.11 -0.54 6.64
C GLU A 172 41.10 -0.42 5.47
N LEU A 173 42.26 -1.06 5.62
CA LEU A 173 43.25 -1.19 4.56
C LEU A 173 43.15 -2.58 3.92
N SER A 174 42.68 -2.64 2.69
CA SER A 174 42.93 -3.77 1.81
C SER A 174 44.31 -3.61 1.17
N LEU A 175 45.29 -4.40 1.63
CA LEU A 175 46.60 -4.55 0.98
C LEU A 175 46.50 -5.44 -0.26
#